data_AF-A0A8B7MXD5-F1
#
_entry.id   AF-A0A8B7MXD5-F1
#
_cell.length_a   1.000
_cell.length_b   1.000
_cell.length_c   1.000
_cell.angle_alpha   90.00
_cell.angle_beta   90.00
_cell.angle_gamma   90.00
#
_symmetry.space_group_name_H-M   'P 1'
#
loop_
_entity.id
_entity.type
_entity.pdbx_description
1 polymer ?
#
loop_
_entity_poly.entity_id
_entity_poly.type
_entity_poly.pdbx_seq_one_letter_code
_entity_poly.pdbx_strand_id
1 'polypeptide(L)'
;MVGYKSFVARLIFAVIFLASLSLPTNGSVDPSSRLRQLPGMLPKYCGVAVEGVIYCKCQLPGYLESLKASPLPGAVAKLLCYDGKQRVLMRGITDVRGYFLIRTTKVSSSMIPACRLFLAKSPLPGCDVPGQGKWRGFPLKFERNISMGSAQRALYTAGFFKVGPARAASCPHHP
;
A
#
# COMPACT_ATOMS: atom_id res chain seq x y z
N MET A 1 9.06 -28.54 46.81
CA MET A 1 8.31 -29.10 47.95
C MET A 1 8.02 -27.94 48.90
N VAL A 2 6.97 -27.16 48.65
CA VAL A 2 5.58 -27.30 49.15
C VAL A 2 5.49 -27.05 50.66
N GLY A 3 5.23 -25.80 51.06
CA GLY A 3 4.52 -25.46 52.31
C GLY A 3 3.09 -25.12 51.90
N TYR A 4 2.08 -25.97 52.11
CA TYR A 4 1.46 -26.47 53.34
C TYR A 4 0.74 -25.36 54.12
N LYS A 5 -0.59 -25.55 54.19
CA LYS A 5 -1.59 -24.89 55.05
C LYS A 5 -2.42 -23.74 54.48
N SER A 6 -3.09 -24.03 53.36
CA SER A 6 -4.54 -23.80 53.30
C SER A 6 -5.20 -24.52 54.47
N PHE A 7 -5.73 -23.82 55.49
CA PHE A 7 -6.78 -24.34 56.39
C PHE A 7 -7.33 -23.26 57.36
N VAL A 8 -7.76 -22.10 56.85
CA VAL A 8 -8.72 -21.23 57.56
C VAL A 8 -9.72 -20.73 56.51
N ALA A 9 -10.54 -21.63 55.96
CA ALA A 9 -11.88 -21.89 56.50
C ALA A 9 -12.66 -20.57 56.67
N ARG A 10 -13.38 -20.11 55.64
CA ARG A 10 -14.81 -20.41 55.44
C ARG A 10 -15.74 -20.07 56.63
N LEU A 11 -15.40 -19.09 57.46
CA LEU A 11 -16.25 -18.67 58.59
C LEU A 11 -16.35 -17.13 58.76
N ILE A 12 -16.49 -16.38 57.67
CA ILE A 12 -17.08 -15.03 57.72
C ILE A 12 -18.15 -14.94 56.62
N PHE A 13 -19.06 -15.91 56.65
CA PHE A 13 -20.38 -15.87 56.05
C PHE A 13 -21.34 -15.72 57.24
N ALA A 14 -22.30 -14.82 57.13
CA ALA A 14 -23.22 -14.37 58.19
C ALA A 14 -22.62 -13.36 59.17
N VAL A 15 -22.90 -12.07 58.95
CA VAL A 15 -23.71 -11.18 59.82
C VAL A 15 -23.56 -9.75 59.27
N ILE A 16 -24.11 -9.42 58.10
CA ILE A 16 -24.58 -8.06 57.79
C ILE A 16 -25.82 -8.19 56.90
N PHE A 17 -26.84 -8.84 57.46
CA PHE A 17 -28.21 -8.75 57.01
C PHE A 17 -28.91 -7.75 57.92
N LEU A 18 -29.82 -6.95 57.36
CA LEU A 18 -30.78 -6.04 58.00
C LEU A 18 -30.31 -4.59 58.23
N ALA A 19 -30.63 -3.71 57.27
CA ALA A 19 -31.87 -2.92 57.30
C ALA A 19 -31.69 -1.53 56.67
N SER A 20 -32.29 -1.32 55.50
CA SER A 20 -33.00 -0.07 55.17
C SER A 20 -33.69 -0.23 53.81
N LEU A 21 -35.00 -0.50 53.87
CA LEU A 21 -35.92 -0.41 52.74
C LEU A 21 -36.09 1.05 52.31
N SER A 22 -36.09 1.30 51.00
CA SER A 22 -36.77 2.46 50.41
C SER A 22 -37.36 2.09 49.04
N LEU A 23 -38.57 2.61 48.82
CA LEU A 23 -39.64 2.27 47.88
C LEU A 23 -39.33 2.28 46.36
N PRO A 24 -40.22 1.69 45.53
CA PRO A 24 -40.03 1.56 44.10
C PRO A 24 -40.43 2.85 43.37
N THR A 25 -39.61 3.28 42.42
CA THR A 25 -40.02 4.24 41.39
C THR A 25 -40.07 3.52 40.05
N ASN A 26 -41.29 3.38 39.54
CA ASN A 26 -41.58 3.03 38.16
C ASN A 26 -40.95 4.08 37.25
N GLY A 27 -39.81 3.75 36.65
CA GLY A 27 -39.23 4.47 35.55
C GLY A 27 -38.95 3.47 34.44
N SER A 28 -39.95 3.24 33.59
CA SER A 28 -39.79 2.54 32.32
C SER A 28 -38.78 3.28 31.45
N VAL A 29 -37.51 2.90 31.56
CA VAL A 29 -36.47 3.33 30.62
C VAL A 29 -36.67 2.51 29.36
N ASP A 30 -37.33 3.16 28.41
CA ASP A 30 -37.52 2.69 27.06
C ASP A 30 -36.14 2.55 26.35
N PRO A 31 -35.63 1.33 26.06
CA PRO A 31 -34.30 1.16 25.48
C PRO A 31 -34.27 1.41 23.95
N SER A 32 -35.34 1.99 23.39
CA SER A 32 -35.62 1.96 21.95
C SER A 32 -34.99 3.10 21.12
N SER A 33 -34.07 3.92 21.65
CA SER A 33 -33.69 5.16 20.92
C SER A 33 -32.22 5.43 20.65
N ARG A 34 -31.27 4.54 21.00
CA ARG A 34 -29.83 4.83 20.78
C ARG A 34 -28.98 3.76 20.11
N LEU A 35 -29.60 2.89 19.31
CA LEU A 35 -28.88 2.04 18.36
C LEU A 35 -29.38 2.31 16.93
N ARG A 36 -29.33 3.58 16.50
CA ARG A 36 -29.21 3.86 15.07
C ARG A 36 -27.78 3.48 14.68
N GLN A 37 -27.59 2.21 14.31
CA GLN A 37 -26.43 1.76 13.57
C GLN A 37 -26.19 2.76 12.42
N LEU A 38 -25.08 3.48 12.51
CA LEU A 38 -24.53 4.19 11.37
C LEU A 38 -24.42 3.15 10.24
N PRO A 39 -24.95 3.39 9.03
CA PRO A 39 -24.81 2.45 7.94
C PRO A 39 -23.33 2.13 7.82
N GLY A 40 -22.97 0.84 7.88
CA GLY A 40 -21.60 0.39 7.73
C GLY A 40 -21.04 1.02 6.46
N MET A 41 -20.23 2.06 6.63
CA MET A 41 -19.68 2.81 5.52
C MET A 41 -18.60 1.92 4.92
N LEU A 42 -19.02 1.00 4.04
CA LEU A 42 -18.11 0.21 3.24
C LEU A 42 -17.15 1.21 2.57
N PRO A 43 -15.84 0.97 2.67
CA PRO A 43 -14.88 1.95 2.21
C PRO A 43 -15.10 2.24 0.73
N LYS A 44 -15.36 3.51 0.42
CA LYS A 44 -15.59 3.93 -0.97
C LYS A 44 -14.31 3.69 -1.76
N TYR A 45 -14.37 2.81 -2.76
CA TYR A 45 -13.20 2.51 -3.58
C TYR A 45 -12.89 3.70 -4.51
N CYS A 46 -11.77 4.36 -4.28
CA CYS A 46 -11.44 5.64 -4.92
C CYS A 46 -10.42 5.50 -6.06
N GLY A 47 -10.41 4.37 -6.76
CA GLY A 47 -9.47 4.06 -7.84
C GLY A 47 -8.23 3.33 -7.37
N VAL A 48 -7.17 3.37 -8.18
CA VAL A 48 -5.94 2.59 -7.97
C VAL A 48 -4.74 3.48 -7.68
N ALA A 49 -3.77 2.91 -6.98
CA ALA A 49 -2.43 3.44 -6.85
C ALA A 49 -1.45 2.43 -7.45
N VAL A 50 -0.44 2.92 -8.16
CA VAL A 50 0.61 2.10 -8.76
C VAL A 50 1.96 2.65 -8.35
N GLU A 51 2.79 1.80 -7.75
CA GLU A 51 4.13 2.14 -7.32
C GLU A 51 5.21 1.26 -7.95
N GLY A 52 6.45 1.71 -7.82
CA GLY A 52 7.62 0.96 -8.25
C GLY A 52 8.89 1.78 -8.09
N VAL A 53 10.01 1.16 -8.41
CA VAL A 53 11.33 1.80 -8.36
C VAL A 53 12.05 1.57 -9.69
N ILE A 54 12.60 2.62 -10.29
CA ILE A 54 13.39 2.56 -11.50
C ILE A 54 14.87 2.69 -11.13
N TYR A 55 15.66 1.75 -11.62
CA TYR A 55 17.11 1.66 -11.42
C TYR A 55 17.84 1.71 -12.76
N CYS A 56 19.01 2.34 -12.79
CA CYS A 56 19.96 2.25 -13.89
C CYS A 56 21.07 1.23 -13.59
N LYS A 57 21.36 0.33 -14.54
CA LYS A 57 22.42 -0.69 -14.49
C LYS A 57 23.81 -0.08 -14.71
N CYS A 58 24.12 0.97 -13.97
CA CYS A 58 25.39 1.68 -13.97
C CYS A 58 25.76 2.01 -12.53
N GLN A 59 27.05 2.13 -12.25
CA GLN A 59 27.56 2.56 -10.94
C GLN A 59 27.49 4.07 -10.82
N LEU A 60 26.33 4.55 -10.38
CA LEU A 60 26.03 5.97 -10.11
C LEU A 60 25.79 6.15 -8.60
N PRO A 61 25.68 7.39 -8.07
CA PRO A 61 25.40 7.61 -6.66
C PRO A 61 24.19 6.81 -6.15
N GLY A 62 24.32 6.27 -4.94
CA GLY A 62 23.33 5.35 -4.38
C GLY A 62 23.35 3.94 -4.98
N TYR A 63 24.44 3.53 -5.61
CA TYR A 63 24.59 2.18 -6.16
C TYR A 63 24.34 1.10 -5.09
N LEU A 64 23.51 0.12 -5.44
CA LEU A 64 23.17 -1.01 -4.59
C LEU A 64 23.79 -2.29 -5.17
N GLU A 65 24.79 -2.84 -4.48
CA GLU A 65 25.47 -4.08 -4.89
C GLU A 65 24.49 -5.25 -5.07
N SER A 66 23.50 -5.37 -4.18
CA SER A 66 22.46 -6.41 -4.25
C SER A 66 21.62 -6.33 -5.52
N LEU A 67 21.49 -5.14 -6.13
CA LEU A 67 20.75 -4.93 -7.36
C LEU A 67 21.65 -4.74 -8.58
N LYS A 68 22.97 -4.57 -8.39
CA LYS A 68 23.93 -4.18 -9.43
C LYS A 68 23.43 -2.98 -10.24
N ALA A 69 22.87 -1.99 -9.55
CA ALA A 69 22.22 -0.84 -10.16
C ALA A 69 22.07 0.32 -9.15
N SER A 70 21.97 1.54 -9.68
CA SER A 70 21.70 2.76 -8.89
C SER A 70 20.27 3.25 -9.12
N PRO A 71 19.63 3.90 -8.14
CA PRO A 71 18.31 4.50 -8.34
C PRO A 71 18.36 5.54 -9.46
N LEU A 72 17.29 5.65 -10.24
CA LEU A 72 17.21 6.60 -11.36
C LEU A 72 16.22 7.73 -11.03
N PRO A 73 16.67 8.82 -10.37
CA PRO A 73 15.82 9.94 -10.01
C PRO A 73 15.45 10.81 -11.21
N GLY A 74 14.23 11.36 -11.24
CA GLY A 74 13.74 12.20 -12.34
C GLY A 74 13.29 11.43 -13.60
N ALA A 75 13.29 10.11 -13.57
CA ALA A 75 12.76 9.27 -14.64
C ALA A 75 11.24 9.36 -14.71
N VAL A 76 10.71 9.34 -15.94
CA VAL A 76 9.27 9.38 -16.18
C VAL A 76 8.74 7.97 -16.36
N ALA A 77 8.07 7.44 -15.34
CA ALA A 77 7.28 6.22 -15.40
C ALA A 77 5.96 6.49 -16.15
N LYS A 78 5.57 5.58 -17.05
CA LYS A 78 4.31 5.64 -17.80
C LYS A 78 3.50 4.38 -17.53
N LEU A 79 2.32 4.56 -16.94
CA LEU A 79 1.31 3.53 -16.84
C LEU A 79 0.41 3.61 -18.08
N LEU A 80 0.35 2.51 -18.83
CA LEU A 80 -0.56 2.36 -19.97
C LEU A 80 -1.46 1.16 -19.71
N CYS A 81 -2.77 1.39 -19.72
CA CYS A 81 -3.78 0.36 -19.63
C CYS A 81 -4.61 0.37 -20.90
N TYR A 82 -4.80 -0.81 -21.49
CA TYR A 82 -5.61 -0.96 -22.69
C TYR A 82 -6.31 -2.33 -22.70
N ASP A 83 -7.62 -2.33 -22.52
CA ASP A 83 -8.46 -3.54 -22.49
C ASP A 83 -9.11 -3.88 -23.84
N GLY A 84 -8.67 -3.22 -24.92
CA GLY A 84 -9.26 -3.35 -26.25
C GLY A 84 -10.34 -2.31 -26.56
N LYS A 85 -10.88 -1.59 -25.55
CA LYS A 85 -11.94 -0.59 -25.71
C LYS A 85 -11.52 0.77 -25.17
N GLN A 86 -10.94 0.78 -23.97
CA GLN A 86 -10.53 1.98 -23.26
C GLN A 86 -9.01 2.02 -23.15
N ARG A 87 -8.44 3.19 -23.42
CA ARG A 87 -7.01 3.45 -23.28
C ARG A 87 -6.77 4.54 -22.24
N VAL A 88 -6.08 4.18 -21.16
CA VAL A 88 -5.72 5.12 -20.10
C VAL A 88 -4.20 5.24 -20.03
N LEU A 89 -3.71 6.49 -20.01
CA LEU A 89 -2.29 6.82 -19.88
C LEU A 89 -2.09 7.76 -18.71
N MET A 90 -1.22 7.37 -17.78
CA MET A 90 -0.79 8.18 -16.65
C MET A 90 0.73 8.23 -16.59
N ARG A 91 1.28 9.29 -15.99
CA ARG A 91 2.73 9.45 -15.78
C ARG A 91 3.03 9.69 -14.31
N GLY A 92 4.20 9.24 -13.86
CA GLY A 92 4.79 9.56 -12.57
C GLY A 92 6.27 9.87 -12.75
N ILE A 93 6.81 10.76 -11.94
CA ILE A 93 8.24 11.09 -11.93
C ILE A 93 8.85 10.42 -10.70
N THR A 94 10.03 9.83 -10.87
CA THR A 94 10.74 9.18 -9.77
C THR A 94 11.41 10.19 -8.85
N ASP A 95 11.36 9.91 -7.55
CA ASP A 95 12.06 10.66 -6.50
C ASP A 95 13.57 10.35 -6.47
N VAL A 96 14.27 10.90 -5.48
CA VAL A 96 15.73 10.69 -5.26
C VAL A 96 16.13 9.22 -5.09
N ARG A 97 15.20 8.34 -4.68
CA ARG A 97 15.41 6.89 -4.53
C ARG A 97 14.97 6.11 -5.77
N GLY A 98 14.60 6.80 -6.85
CA GLY A 98 14.05 6.17 -8.05
C GLY A 98 12.61 5.69 -7.87
N TYR A 99 11.94 6.01 -6.75
CA TYR A 99 10.58 5.56 -6.45
C TYR A 99 9.55 6.49 -7.10
N PHE A 100 8.47 5.92 -7.63
CA PHE A 100 7.32 6.69 -8.12
C PHE A 100 6.01 6.14 -7.55
N LEU A 101 5.00 7.01 -7.48
CA LEU A 101 3.64 6.65 -7.11
C LEU A 101 2.63 7.37 -8.00
N ILE A 102 1.91 6.60 -8.81
CA ILE A 102 0.84 7.10 -9.69
C ILE A 102 -0.50 6.81 -9.01
N ARG A 103 -1.29 7.84 -8.75
CA ARG A 103 -2.66 7.71 -8.22
C ARG A 103 -3.66 8.11 -9.29
N THR A 104 -4.68 7.29 -9.52
CA THR A 104 -5.70 7.59 -10.53
C THR A 104 -7.06 6.97 -10.22
N THR A 105 -8.12 7.69 -10.54
CA THR A 105 -9.51 7.21 -10.53
C THR A 105 -9.96 6.69 -11.90
N LYS A 106 -9.15 6.92 -12.94
CA LYS A 106 -9.47 6.54 -14.33
C LYS A 106 -9.24 5.06 -14.63
N VAL A 107 -8.54 4.34 -13.75
CA VAL A 107 -8.28 2.90 -13.87
C VAL A 107 -9.01 2.20 -12.74
N SER A 108 -9.87 1.25 -13.10
CA SER A 108 -10.51 0.34 -12.17
C SER A 108 -9.61 -0.88 -11.91
N SER A 109 -9.86 -1.60 -10.82
CA SER A 109 -9.16 -2.87 -10.52
C SER A 109 -9.30 -3.90 -11.65
N SER A 110 -10.44 -3.91 -12.36
CA SER A 110 -10.70 -4.84 -13.47
C SER A 110 -9.81 -4.59 -14.70
N MET A 111 -9.34 -3.35 -14.89
CA MET A 111 -8.47 -2.98 -16.01
C MET A 111 -6.98 -3.30 -15.72
N ILE A 112 -6.62 -3.54 -14.45
CA ILE A 112 -5.23 -3.77 -14.03
C ILE A 112 -4.51 -4.91 -14.77
N PRO A 113 -5.14 -6.07 -15.05
CA PRO A 113 -4.47 -7.13 -15.82
C PRO A 113 -3.99 -6.68 -17.21
N ALA A 114 -4.67 -5.69 -17.80
CA ALA A 114 -4.35 -5.09 -19.08
C ALA A 114 -3.38 -3.89 -18.98
N CYS A 115 -2.94 -3.56 -17.77
CA CYS A 115 -1.98 -2.48 -17.52
C CYS A 115 -0.53 -2.96 -17.64
N ARG A 116 0.30 -2.07 -18.17
CA ARG A 116 1.75 -2.22 -18.27
C ARG A 116 2.44 -0.92 -17.89
N LEU A 117 3.52 -1.02 -17.13
CA LEU A 117 4.39 0.10 -16.82
C LEU A 117 5.58 0.15 -17.80
N PHE A 118 5.98 1.36 -18.20
CA PHE A 118 7.11 1.61 -19.07
C PHE A 118 7.95 2.76 -18.51
N LEU A 119 9.24 2.79 -18.82
CA LEU A 119 10.00 4.04 -18.79
C LEU A 119 9.63 4.83 -20.05
N ALA A 120 9.12 6.04 -19.88
CA ALA A 120 8.82 6.95 -20.97
C ALA A 120 9.99 7.91 -21.27
N LYS A 121 10.75 8.30 -20.25
CA LYS A 121 11.91 9.17 -20.41
C LYS A 121 12.92 8.92 -19.29
N SER A 122 14.19 8.76 -19.68
CA SER A 122 15.33 8.81 -18.75
C SER A 122 15.88 10.24 -18.66
N PRO A 123 16.30 10.70 -17.48
CA PRO A 123 17.06 11.94 -17.33
C PRO A 123 18.55 11.74 -17.60
N LEU A 124 19.05 10.50 -17.60
CA LEU A 124 20.44 10.15 -17.86
C LEU A 124 20.57 9.44 -19.21
N PRO A 125 21.50 9.88 -20.09
CA PRO A 125 21.82 9.15 -21.30
C PRO A 125 22.37 7.77 -20.94
N GLY A 126 22.00 6.73 -21.69
CA GLY A 126 22.44 5.36 -21.40
C GLY A 126 21.70 4.70 -20.22
N CYS A 127 20.61 5.27 -19.73
CA CYS A 127 19.73 4.63 -18.72
C CYS A 127 18.29 4.51 -19.24
N ASP A 128 18.11 4.09 -20.49
CA ASP A 128 16.83 4.11 -21.20
C ASP A 128 16.46 2.77 -21.85
N VAL A 129 17.41 1.84 -21.94
CA VAL A 129 17.17 0.50 -22.52
C VAL A 129 16.63 -0.45 -21.46
N PRO A 130 15.39 -0.95 -21.58
CA PRO A 130 14.88 -2.01 -20.72
C PRO A 130 15.71 -3.29 -20.85
N GLY A 131 15.80 -4.05 -19.77
CA GLY A 131 16.37 -5.41 -19.82
C GLY A 131 15.67 -6.32 -20.85
N GLN A 132 16.35 -7.39 -21.26
CA GLN A 132 15.81 -8.35 -22.22
C GLN A 132 14.40 -8.84 -21.82
N GLY A 133 13.51 -8.90 -22.82
CA GLY A 133 12.11 -9.33 -22.63
C GLY A 133 11.19 -8.31 -21.95
N LYS A 134 11.68 -7.12 -21.58
CA LYS A 134 10.90 -6.08 -20.88
C LYS A 134 10.34 -4.98 -21.78
N TRP A 135 10.54 -5.06 -23.10
CA TRP A 135 10.01 -4.12 -24.09
C TRP A 135 8.48 -4.02 -24.10
N ARG A 136 7.77 -5.08 -23.66
CA ARG A 136 6.30 -5.09 -23.50
C ARG A 136 5.81 -4.43 -22.20
N GLY A 137 6.72 -3.83 -21.44
CA GLY A 137 6.42 -3.20 -20.16
C GLY A 137 6.29 -4.21 -19.01
N PHE A 138 6.06 -3.67 -17.82
CA PHE A 138 6.04 -4.43 -16.57
C PHE A 138 4.59 -4.68 -16.14
N PRO A 139 4.21 -5.95 -15.87
CA PRO A 139 2.92 -6.24 -15.29
C PRO A 139 2.82 -5.66 -13.87
N LEU A 140 1.60 -5.36 -13.46
CA LEU A 140 1.31 -4.94 -12.10
C LEU A 140 0.91 -6.13 -11.24
N LYS A 141 1.30 -6.12 -9.97
CA LYS A 141 0.88 -7.08 -8.96
C LYS A 141 0.13 -6.35 -7.85
N PHE A 142 -0.95 -6.94 -7.36
CA PHE A 142 -1.64 -6.41 -6.19
C PHE A 142 -0.72 -6.52 -4.98
N GLU A 143 -0.64 -5.46 -4.21
CA GLU A 143 0.17 -5.39 -3.00
C GLU A 143 -0.73 -5.40 -1.76
N ARG A 144 -1.58 -4.37 -1.63
CA ARG A 144 -2.48 -4.20 -0.49
C ARG A 144 -3.55 -3.15 -0.79
N ASN A 145 -4.57 -3.07 0.03
CA ASN A 145 -5.44 -1.89 0.06
C ASN A 145 -4.83 -0.83 0.98
N ILE A 146 -4.81 0.42 0.52
CA ILE A 146 -4.40 1.59 1.30
C ILE A 146 -5.63 2.39 1.71
N SER A 147 -5.71 2.75 2.99
CA SER A 147 -6.76 3.60 3.52
C SER A 147 -6.47 5.08 3.21
N MET A 148 -7.52 5.82 2.91
CA MET A 148 -7.50 7.26 2.67
C MET A 148 -8.76 7.86 3.29
N GLY A 149 -8.72 8.09 4.60
CA GLY A 149 -9.92 8.41 5.38
C GLY A 149 -10.93 7.27 5.32
N SER A 150 -12.17 7.56 4.96
CA SER A 150 -13.23 6.56 4.75
C SER A 150 -13.15 5.83 3.40
N ALA A 151 -12.20 6.20 2.53
CA ALA A 151 -12.02 5.56 1.23
C ALA A 151 -10.86 4.57 1.25
N GLN A 152 -10.91 3.55 0.39
CA GLN A 152 -9.79 2.66 0.13
C GLN A 152 -9.35 2.77 -1.33
N ARG A 153 -8.06 2.55 -1.58
CA ARG A 153 -7.50 2.35 -2.92
C ARG A 153 -6.72 1.04 -2.94
N ALA A 154 -6.80 0.28 -4.03
CA ALA A 154 -5.88 -0.83 -4.19
C ALA A 154 -4.52 -0.28 -4.65
N LEU A 155 -3.47 -0.66 -3.92
CA LEU A 155 -2.10 -0.42 -4.30
C LEU A 155 -1.60 -1.62 -5.09
N TYR A 156 -1.03 -1.32 -6.25
CA TYR A 156 -0.33 -2.26 -7.10
C TYR A 156 1.13 -1.87 -7.21
N THR A 157 1.99 -2.87 -7.36
CA THR A 157 3.43 -2.67 -7.55
C THR A 157 3.86 -3.17 -8.92
N ALA A 158 4.71 -2.40 -9.58
CA ALA A 158 5.47 -2.82 -10.76
C ALA A 158 6.82 -3.45 -10.37
N GLY A 159 7.17 -3.44 -9.08
CA GLY A 159 8.45 -3.91 -8.54
C GLY A 159 9.63 -3.03 -8.94
N PHE A 160 10.82 -3.64 -8.99
CA PHE A 160 12.05 -2.97 -9.40
C PHE A 160 12.29 -3.14 -10.89
N PHE A 161 12.26 -2.03 -11.62
CA PHE A 161 12.59 -1.99 -13.02
C PHE A 161 14.04 -1.54 -13.22
N LYS A 162 14.84 -2.36 -13.90
CA LYS A 162 16.21 -2.01 -14.28
C LYS A 162 16.27 -1.66 -15.76
N VAL A 163 16.77 -0.47 -16.04
CA VAL A 163 17.17 0.01 -17.37
C VAL A 163 18.67 0.20 -17.41
N GLY A 164 19.26 0.28 -18.59
CA GLY A 164 20.68 0.54 -18.72
C GLY A 164 21.03 0.93 -20.13
N PRO A 165 22.32 0.93 -20.46
CA PRO A 165 22.75 1.23 -21.80
C PRO A 165 22.56 0.01 -22.70
N ALA A 166 22.50 0.23 -24.02
CA ALA A 166 22.50 -0.86 -25.00
C ALA A 166 23.77 -1.73 -24.88
N ARG A 167 24.89 -1.12 -24.47
CA ARG A 167 26.18 -1.79 -24.20
C ARG A 167 26.66 -1.37 -22.81
N ALA A 168 27.09 -2.33 -21.99
CA ALA A 168 27.48 -2.06 -20.60
C ALA A 168 28.60 -1.01 -20.46
N ALA A 169 29.51 -0.91 -21.43
CA ALA A 169 30.58 0.08 -21.46
C ALA A 169 30.10 1.53 -21.70
N SER A 170 28.83 1.73 -22.03
CA SER A 170 28.26 3.06 -22.34
C SER A 170 27.51 3.67 -21.15
N CYS A 171 27.88 3.28 -19.92
CA CYS A 171 27.35 3.93 -18.73
C CYS A 171 27.74 5.41 -18.71
N PRO A 172 26.81 6.31 -18.37
CA PRO A 172 27.14 7.72 -18.25
C PRO A 172 28.13 7.91 -17.11
N HIS A 173 29.10 8.80 -17.31
CA HIS A 173 29.89 9.33 -16.21
C HIS A 173 29.01 10.26 -15.40
N HIS A 174 29.05 10.12 -14.09
CA HIS A 174 28.45 11.12 -13.21
C HIS A 174 29.27 12.41 -13.33
N PRO A 175 28.65 13.59 -13.48
CA PRO A 175 29.36 14.87 -13.44
C PRO A 175 30.01 15.12 -12.07
#